data_AF-A3TSL4-F1
#
_entry.id   AF-A3TSL4-F1
#
_cell.length_a   1.000
_cell.length_b   1.000
_cell.length_c   1.000
_cell.angle_alpha   90.00
_cell.angle_beta   90.00
_cell.angle_gamma   90.00
#
_symmetry.space_group_name_H-M   'P 1'
#
loop_
_entity.id
_entity.type
_entity.pdbx_description
1 polymer ?
#
loop_
_entity_poly.entity_id
_entity_poly.type
_entity_poly.pdbx_seq_one_letter_code
_entity_poly.pdbx_strand_id
1 'polypeptide(L)'
;MTKTAKNKTNTGGRPHSYDPNLVHQIIADGLAGGTPAAKLDASYVKEKLCTEHGVNGTIRKEALEALVDAVHAEIAEAESRALLKALPGGIASSVDAAVAAAGRELLLVVARQHVTSQGIADKACEELRADKRIAQHRVTELEGDLAEEKTARHKIEQERDAVAQQLADLQEELRVARAEIERLGREPAGFDRLLAELRNPANKADIRAVVSDIMATSSPEPAA
;
A
#
# COMPACT_ATOMS: atom_id res chain seq x y z
N MET A 1 -43.77 -45.16 -25.65
CA MET A 1 -43.59 -44.76 -24.25
C MET A 1 -42.55 -43.65 -24.18
N THR A 2 -42.96 -42.41 -23.98
CA THR A 2 -42.13 -41.33 -23.42
C THR A 2 -43.10 -40.29 -22.83
N LYS A 3 -43.07 -40.18 -21.51
CA LYS A 3 -43.91 -39.28 -20.70
C LYS A 3 -43.36 -37.87 -20.82
N THR A 4 -44.13 -36.92 -21.31
CA THR A 4 -43.82 -35.50 -21.16
C THR A 4 -44.60 -34.96 -19.97
N ALA A 5 -43.85 -34.53 -18.96
CA ALA A 5 -44.34 -34.06 -17.68
C ALA A 5 -45.28 -32.84 -17.87
N LYS A 6 -46.50 -32.95 -17.38
CA LYS A 6 -47.38 -31.80 -17.16
C LYS A 6 -46.80 -30.99 -16.00
N ASN A 7 -46.15 -29.88 -16.32
CA ASN A 7 -45.87 -28.83 -15.36
C ASN A 7 -47.21 -28.31 -14.83
N LYS A 8 -47.64 -28.82 -13.66
CA LYS A 8 -48.70 -28.24 -12.86
C LYS A 8 -48.10 -27.07 -12.10
N THR A 9 -48.28 -25.87 -12.62
CA THR A 9 -48.15 -24.65 -11.82
C THR A 9 -49.36 -24.58 -10.90
N ASN A 10 -49.08 -24.58 -9.60
CA ASN A 10 -50.08 -24.40 -8.55
C ASN A 10 -50.61 -22.96 -8.59
N THR A 11 -51.76 -22.74 -9.23
CA THR A 11 -52.58 -21.52 -9.05
C THR A 11 -53.74 -21.85 -8.12
N GLY A 12 -53.41 -21.97 -6.83
CA GLY A 12 -54.38 -22.13 -5.74
C GLY A 12 -55.19 -20.85 -5.52
N GLY A 13 -56.25 -20.68 -6.31
CA GLY A 13 -57.28 -19.67 -6.12
C GLY A 13 -58.62 -20.24 -6.56
N ARG A 14 -59.73 -19.72 -6.02
CA ARG A 14 -61.08 -20.06 -6.50
C ARG A 14 -61.12 -19.91 -8.02
N PRO A 15 -61.58 -20.92 -8.79
CA PRO A 15 -61.56 -20.86 -10.25
C PRO A 15 -62.24 -19.57 -10.73
N HIS A 16 -61.66 -18.96 -11.77
CA HIS A 16 -62.24 -17.76 -12.39
C HIS A 16 -63.71 -18.04 -12.76
N SER A 17 -64.57 -17.04 -12.58
CA SER A 17 -65.99 -17.15 -12.96
C SER A 17 -66.20 -17.21 -14.48
N TYR A 18 -65.12 -17.08 -15.26
CA TYR A 18 -65.06 -17.10 -16.71
C TYR A 18 -63.87 -17.96 -17.17
N ASP A 19 -63.98 -18.54 -18.36
CA ASP A 19 -62.87 -19.23 -19.02
C ASP A 19 -61.90 -18.17 -19.62
N PRO A 20 -60.59 -18.21 -19.30
CA PRO A 20 -59.59 -17.35 -19.92
C PRO A 20 -59.61 -17.38 -21.46
N ASN A 21 -59.99 -18.51 -22.09
CA ASN A 21 -60.09 -18.60 -23.55
C ASN A 21 -61.14 -17.64 -24.13
N LEU A 22 -62.18 -17.29 -23.36
CA LEU A 22 -63.18 -16.31 -23.78
C LEU A 22 -62.58 -14.89 -23.82
N VAL A 23 -61.63 -14.58 -22.94
CA VAL A 23 -60.90 -13.30 -22.98
C VAL A 23 -60.03 -13.21 -24.24
N HIS A 24 -59.34 -14.30 -24.60
CA HIS A 24 -58.61 -14.39 -25.87
C HIS A 24 -59.54 -14.19 -27.07
N GLN A 25 -60.71 -14.83 -27.06
CA GLN A 25 -61.66 -14.76 -28.16
C GLN A 25 -62.25 -13.34 -28.31
N ILE A 26 -62.67 -12.71 -27.20
CA ILE A 26 -63.22 -11.34 -27.22
C ILE A 26 -62.19 -10.33 -27.74
N ILE A 27 -60.93 -10.46 -27.32
CA ILE A 27 -59.85 -9.57 -27.77
C ILE A 27 -59.54 -9.83 -29.25
N ALA A 28 -59.44 -11.10 -29.68
CA ALA A 28 -59.19 -11.46 -31.07
C ALA A 28 -60.32 -10.99 -32.01
N ASP A 29 -61.58 -11.19 -31.62
CA ASP A 29 -62.76 -10.77 -32.37
C ASP A 29 -62.86 -9.25 -32.42
N GLY A 30 -62.53 -8.56 -31.33
CA GLY A 30 -62.45 -7.10 -31.28
C GLY A 30 -61.41 -6.52 -32.24
N LEU A 31 -60.22 -7.11 -32.28
CA LEU A 31 -59.15 -6.74 -33.22
C LEU A 31 -59.54 -7.04 -34.67
N ALA A 32 -60.13 -8.21 -34.93
CA ALA A 32 -60.60 -8.58 -36.27
C ALA A 32 -61.75 -7.66 -36.76
N GLY A 33 -62.58 -7.18 -35.84
CA GLY A 33 -63.63 -6.18 -36.10
C GLY A 33 -63.11 -4.75 -36.28
N GLY A 34 -61.80 -4.53 -36.24
CA GLY A 34 -61.17 -3.22 -36.44
C GLY A 34 -61.17 -2.32 -35.19
N THR A 35 -61.43 -2.86 -34.01
CA THR A 35 -61.32 -2.11 -32.75
C THR A 35 -59.84 -1.96 -32.39
N PRO A 36 -59.33 -0.74 -32.16
CA PRO A 36 -57.95 -0.53 -31.73
C PRO A 36 -57.65 -1.27 -30.42
N ALA A 37 -56.47 -1.89 -30.30
CA ALA A 37 -56.04 -2.62 -29.10
C ALA A 37 -56.18 -1.81 -27.81
N ALA A 38 -55.90 -0.49 -27.88
CA ALA A 38 -56.04 0.44 -26.75
C ALA A 38 -57.48 0.61 -26.23
N LYS A 39 -58.51 0.24 -27.01
CA LYS A 39 -59.92 0.28 -26.62
C LYS A 39 -60.43 -1.08 -26.12
N LEU A 40 -59.65 -2.15 -26.26
CA LEU A 40 -59.96 -3.49 -25.78
C LEU A 40 -59.37 -3.67 -24.37
N ASP A 41 -59.80 -2.80 -23.46
CA ASP A 41 -59.37 -2.80 -22.06
C ASP A 41 -60.18 -3.80 -21.21
N ALA A 42 -59.80 -3.97 -19.95
CA ALA A 42 -60.52 -4.87 -19.04
C ALA A 42 -61.99 -4.46 -18.82
N SER A 43 -62.34 -3.18 -18.98
CA SER A 43 -63.72 -2.71 -18.87
C SER A 43 -64.56 -3.21 -20.04
N TYR A 44 -64.04 -3.08 -21.27
CA TYR A 44 -64.63 -3.59 -22.49
C TYR A 44 -64.79 -5.12 -22.46
N VAL A 45 -63.73 -5.83 -22.07
CA VAL A 45 -63.77 -7.30 -21.96
C VAL A 45 -64.76 -7.74 -20.89
N LYS A 46 -64.84 -7.02 -19.76
CA LYS A 46 -65.82 -7.31 -18.71
C LYS A 46 -67.25 -7.15 -19.20
N GLU A 47 -67.54 -6.07 -19.93
CA GLU A 47 -68.85 -5.82 -20.53
C GLU A 47 -69.23 -6.96 -21.48
N LYS A 48 -68.33 -7.36 -22.38
CA LYS A 48 -68.55 -8.47 -23.32
C LYS A 48 -68.74 -9.81 -22.62
N LEU A 49 -67.94 -10.13 -21.60
CA LEU A 49 -68.10 -11.34 -20.80
C LEU A 49 -69.46 -11.40 -20.08
N CYS A 50 -69.95 -10.27 -19.56
CA CYS A 50 -71.23 -10.23 -18.86
C CYS A 50 -72.42 -10.29 -19.83
N THR A 51 -72.32 -9.60 -20.96
CA THR A 51 -73.46 -9.41 -21.88
C THR A 51 -73.60 -10.57 -22.87
N GLU A 52 -72.48 -11.09 -23.40
CA GLU A 52 -72.48 -12.10 -24.47
C GLU A 52 -72.27 -13.52 -23.94
N HIS A 53 -71.57 -13.67 -22.82
CA HIS A 53 -71.22 -14.97 -22.24
C HIS A 53 -71.90 -15.26 -20.90
N GLY A 54 -72.77 -14.36 -20.41
CA GLY A 54 -73.57 -14.58 -19.20
C GLY A 54 -72.75 -14.75 -17.91
N VAL A 55 -71.50 -14.27 -17.89
CA VAL A 55 -70.62 -14.34 -16.72
C VAL A 55 -71.14 -13.41 -15.63
N ASN A 56 -71.14 -13.88 -14.38
CA ASN A 56 -71.56 -13.07 -13.24
C ASN A 56 -70.68 -11.82 -13.09
N GLY A 57 -71.28 -10.63 -13.00
CA GLY A 57 -70.60 -9.32 -13.02
C GLY A 57 -69.65 -9.03 -11.85
N THR A 58 -69.56 -9.93 -10.88
CA THR A 58 -68.63 -9.90 -9.74
C THR A 58 -67.21 -10.36 -10.09
N ILE A 59 -66.73 -10.01 -11.29
CA ILE A 59 -65.35 -10.26 -11.72
C ILE A 59 -64.38 -9.29 -11.02
N ARG A 60 -63.30 -9.83 -10.46
CA ARG A 60 -62.20 -9.04 -9.90
C ARG A 60 -61.48 -8.28 -11.01
N LYS A 61 -61.47 -6.96 -10.92
CA LYS A 61 -60.91 -6.06 -11.94
C LYS A 61 -59.42 -6.32 -12.20
N GLU A 62 -58.62 -6.38 -11.14
CA GLU A 62 -57.16 -6.59 -11.23
C GLU A 62 -56.78 -7.91 -11.93
N ALA A 63 -57.52 -8.98 -11.65
CA ALA A 63 -57.26 -10.29 -12.26
C ALA A 63 -57.66 -10.34 -13.74
N LEU A 64 -58.65 -9.54 -14.14
CA LEU A 64 -59.06 -9.42 -15.54
C LEU A 64 -58.08 -8.51 -16.31
N GLU A 65 -57.64 -7.39 -15.72
CA GLU A 65 -56.61 -6.52 -16.29
C GLU A 65 -55.32 -7.27 -16.60
N ALA A 66 -54.77 -8.00 -15.61
CA ALA A 66 -53.56 -8.79 -15.81
C ALA A 66 -53.70 -9.84 -16.93
N LEU A 67 -54.89 -10.43 -17.08
CA LEU A 67 -55.15 -11.41 -18.15
C LEU A 67 -55.27 -10.74 -19.51
N VAL A 68 -55.96 -9.59 -19.60
CA VAL A 68 -56.09 -8.82 -20.84
C VAL A 68 -54.73 -8.33 -21.33
N ASP A 69 -53.88 -7.84 -20.42
CA ASP A 69 -52.51 -7.42 -20.74
C ASP A 69 -51.66 -8.59 -21.26
N ALA A 70 -51.77 -9.77 -20.62
CA ALA A 70 -51.09 -10.97 -21.07
C ALA A 70 -51.55 -11.40 -22.47
N VAL A 71 -52.86 -11.36 -22.74
CA VAL A 71 -53.41 -11.66 -24.08
C VAL A 71 -52.90 -10.69 -25.13
N HIS A 72 -52.89 -9.39 -24.85
CA HIS A 72 -52.35 -8.38 -25.78
C HIS A 72 -50.86 -8.61 -26.06
N ALA A 73 -50.07 -8.95 -25.04
CA ALA A 73 -48.65 -9.27 -25.21
C ALA A 73 -48.44 -10.51 -26.08
N GLU A 74 -49.22 -11.58 -25.87
CA GLU A 74 -49.15 -12.79 -26.69
C GLU A 74 -49.54 -12.54 -28.14
N ILE A 75 -50.59 -11.75 -28.39
CA ILE A 75 -51.02 -11.39 -29.75
C ILE A 75 -49.94 -10.56 -30.44
N ALA A 76 -49.39 -9.55 -29.77
CA ALA A 76 -48.32 -8.71 -30.31
C ALA A 76 -47.04 -9.50 -30.61
N GLU A 77 -46.69 -10.48 -29.75
CA GLU A 77 -45.56 -11.37 -29.99
C GLU A 77 -45.82 -12.31 -31.18
N ALA A 78 -47.02 -12.88 -31.28
CA ALA A 78 -47.42 -13.74 -32.39
C ALA A 78 -47.41 -12.97 -33.73
N GLU A 79 -47.92 -11.74 -33.74
CA GLU A 79 -47.85 -10.82 -34.88
C GLU A 79 -46.40 -10.51 -35.25
N SER A 80 -45.56 -10.14 -34.28
CA SER A 80 -44.14 -9.87 -34.52
C SER A 80 -43.44 -11.08 -35.13
N ARG A 81 -43.71 -12.28 -34.63
CA ARG A 81 -43.15 -13.54 -35.14
C ARG A 81 -43.63 -13.84 -36.56
N ALA A 82 -44.90 -13.55 -36.86
CA ALA A 82 -45.48 -13.70 -38.20
C ALA A 82 -44.87 -12.70 -39.19
N LEU A 83 -44.71 -11.43 -38.79
CA LEU A 83 -44.06 -10.39 -39.59
C LEU A 83 -42.61 -10.77 -39.93
N LEU A 84 -41.85 -11.24 -38.94
CA LEU A 84 -40.47 -11.71 -39.16
C LEU A 84 -40.42 -12.91 -40.11
N LYS A 85 -41.39 -13.82 -40.05
CA LYS A 85 -41.48 -14.98 -40.96
C LYS A 85 -41.91 -14.59 -42.38
N ALA A 86 -42.69 -13.52 -42.51
CA ALA A 86 -43.17 -13.01 -43.80
C ALA A 86 -42.11 -12.20 -44.57
N LEU A 87 -40.98 -11.86 -43.92
CA LEU A 87 -39.87 -11.21 -44.58
C LEU A 87 -39.31 -12.08 -45.73
N PRO A 88 -38.98 -11.48 -46.88
CA PRO A 88 -38.24 -12.16 -47.94
C PRO A 88 -36.96 -12.81 -47.41
N GLY A 89 -36.68 -14.05 -47.83
CA GLY A 89 -35.58 -14.86 -47.30
C GLY A 89 -34.18 -14.26 -47.43
N GLY A 90 -33.98 -13.23 -48.27
CA GLY A 90 -32.72 -12.50 -48.39
C GLY A 90 -32.48 -11.41 -47.34
N ILE A 91 -33.51 -10.96 -46.62
CA ILE A 91 -33.36 -9.86 -45.63
C ILE A 91 -32.68 -10.37 -44.36
N ALA A 92 -33.11 -11.51 -43.83
CA ALA A 92 -32.52 -12.10 -42.64
C ALA A 92 -31.02 -12.39 -42.84
N SER A 93 -30.66 -13.00 -43.98
CA SER A 93 -29.25 -13.26 -44.32
C SER A 93 -28.44 -11.98 -44.54
N SER A 94 -29.04 -10.92 -45.09
CA SER A 94 -28.40 -9.61 -45.22
C SER A 94 -28.12 -8.96 -43.86
N VAL A 95 -29.07 -9.02 -42.93
CA VAL A 95 -28.90 -8.54 -41.55
C VAL A 95 -27.82 -9.34 -40.83
N ASP A 96 -27.83 -10.67 -40.93
CA ASP A 96 -26.81 -11.52 -40.32
C ASP A 96 -25.42 -11.22 -40.88
N ALA A 97 -25.31 -11.02 -42.20
CA ALA A 97 -24.05 -10.66 -42.85
C ALA A 97 -23.54 -9.28 -42.39
N ALA A 98 -24.45 -8.30 -42.25
CA ALA A 98 -24.12 -6.97 -41.75
C ALA A 98 -23.67 -7.00 -40.28
N VAL A 99 -24.37 -7.75 -39.42
CA VAL A 99 -23.99 -7.95 -38.01
C VAL A 99 -22.65 -8.66 -37.91
N ALA A 100 -22.41 -9.69 -38.72
CA ALA A 100 -21.12 -10.38 -38.77
C ALA A 100 -19.99 -9.46 -39.25
N ALA A 101 -20.25 -8.58 -40.22
CA ALA A 101 -19.27 -7.58 -40.67
C ALA A 101 -18.97 -6.55 -39.59
N ALA A 102 -19.99 -5.97 -38.96
CA ALA A 102 -19.84 -5.03 -37.86
C ALA A 102 -19.10 -5.67 -36.66
N GLY A 103 -19.41 -6.93 -36.35
CA GLY A 103 -18.73 -7.69 -35.30
C GLY A 103 -17.24 -7.89 -35.59
N ARG A 104 -16.87 -8.19 -36.85
CA ARG A 104 -15.46 -8.29 -37.25
C ARG A 104 -14.73 -6.96 -37.13
N GLU A 105 -15.33 -5.86 -37.57
CA GLU A 105 -14.72 -4.53 -37.44
C GLU A 105 -14.52 -4.14 -35.97
N LEU A 106 -15.52 -4.40 -35.12
CA LEU A 106 -15.41 -4.16 -33.69
C LEU A 106 -14.28 -4.98 -33.06
N LEU A 107 -14.17 -6.27 -33.41
CA LEU A 107 -13.08 -7.13 -32.94
C LEU A 107 -11.71 -6.61 -33.39
N LEU A 108 -11.59 -6.11 -34.63
CA LEU A 108 -10.34 -5.53 -35.11
C LEU A 108 -9.96 -4.26 -34.36
N VAL A 109 -10.93 -3.39 -34.05
CA VAL A 109 -10.69 -2.18 -33.24
C VAL A 109 -10.22 -2.57 -31.84
N VAL A 110 -10.90 -3.53 -31.20
CA VAL A 110 -10.53 -4.01 -29.87
C VAL A 110 -9.14 -4.64 -29.89
N ALA A 111 -8.82 -5.45 -30.90
CA ALA A 111 -7.50 -6.07 -31.05
C ALA A 111 -6.39 -5.02 -31.22
N ARG A 112 -6.60 -4.00 -32.05
CA ARG A 112 -5.65 -2.89 -32.22
C ARG A 112 -5.43 -2.14 -30.91
N GLN A 113 -6.51 -1.80 -30.22
CA GLN A 113 -6.42 -1.09 -28.94
C GLN A 113 -5.73 -1.94 -27.87
N HIS A 114 -5.98 -3.25 -27.86
CA HIS A 114 -5.32 -4.18 -26.96
C HIS A 114 -3.81 -4.22 -27.20
N VAL A 115 -3.36 -4.36 -28.44
CA VAL A 115 -1.93 -4.36 -28.79
C VAL A 115 -1.26 -3.05 -28.38
N THR A 116 -1.90 -1.90 -28.64
CA THR A 116 -1.36 -0.60 -28.20
C THR A 116 -1.27 -0.50 -26.68
N SER A 117 -2.34 -0.88 -25.96
CA SER A 117 -2.35 -0.86 -24.49
C SER A 117 -1.31 -1.80 -23.90
N GLN A 118 -1.13 -2.98 -24.49
CA GLN A 118 -0.15 -3.95 -24.06
C GLN A 118 1.27 -3.42 -24.26
N GLY A 119 1.56 -2.84 -25.43
CA GLY A 119 2.87 -2.23 -25.69
C GLY A 119 3.21 -1.08 -24.74
N ILE A 120 2.22 -0.26 -24.36
CA ILE A 120 2.41 0.78 -23.34
C ILE A 120 2.71 0.16 -21.97
N ALA A 121 1.94 -0.86 -21.57
CA ALA A 121 2.14 -1.54 -20.29
C ALA A 121 3.51 -2.25 -20.21
N ASP A 122 3.93 -2.91 -21.29
CA ASP A 122 5.21 -3.59 -21.38
C ASP A 122 6.38 -2.59 -21.28
N LYS A 123 6.29 -1.47 -22.00
CA LYS A 123 7.28 -0.39 -21.92
C LYS A 123 7.38 0.19 -20.50
N ALA A 124 6.24 0.48 -19.86
CA ALA A 124 6.24 0.97 -18.48
C ALA A 124 6.85 -0.06 -17.51
N CYS A 125 6.60 -1.35 -17.72
CA CYS A 125 7.22 -2.40 -16.92
C CYS A 125 8.74 -2.47 -17.12
N GLU A 126 9.23 -2.27 -18.34
CA GLU A 126 10.68 -2.23 -18.64
C GLU A 126 11.36 -1.02 -17.99
N GLU A 127 10.75 0.16 -18.06
CA GLU A 127 11.22 1.38 -17.39
C GLU A 127 11.32 1.15 -15.88
N LEU A 128 10.25 0.64 -15.24
CA LEU A 128 10.27 0.33 -13.82
C LEU A 128 11.31 -0.74 -13.43
N ARG A 129 11.58 -1.72 -14.31
CA ARG A 129 12.65 -2.71 -14.09
C ARG A 129 14.04 -2.08 -14.19
N ALA A 130 14.23 -1.07 -15.04
CA ALA A 130 15.48 -0.32 -15.11
C ALA A 130 15.67 0.52 -13.85
N ASP A 131 14.65 1.28 -13.45
CA ASP A 131 14.66 2.12 -12.25
C ASP A 131 14.93 1.29 -10.99
N LYS A 132 14.27 0.13 -10.87
CA LYS A 132 14.52 -0.81 -9.77
C LYS A 132 15.99 -1.23 -9.70
N ARG A 133 16.61 -1.57 -10.84
CA ARG A 133 18.03 -1.97 -10.88
C ARG A 133 18.95 -0.83 -10.44
N ILE A 134 18.66 0.40 -10.89
CA ILE A 134 19.43 1.59 -10.49
C ILE A 134 19.28 1.84 -8.99
N ALA A 135 18.06 1.80 -8.48
CA ALA A 135 17.79 1.97 -7.05
C ALA A 135 18.49 0.90 -6.20
N GLN A 136 18.46 -0.36 -6.63
CA GLN A 136 19.16 -1.45 -5.95
C GLN A 136 20.67 -1.23 -5.92
N HIS A 137 21.27 -0.82 -7.05
CA HIS A 137 22.69 -0.47 -7.10
C HIS A 137 23.03 0.65 -6.10
N ARG A 138 22.21 1.70 -6.07
CA ARG A 138 22.42 2.84 -5.17
C ARG A 138 22.28 2.46 -3.70
N VAL A 139 21.35 1.55 -3.37
CA VAL A 139 21.22 1.00 -2.02
C VAL A 139 22.49 0.24 -1.64
N THR A 140 23.00 -0.64 -2.49
CA THR A 140 24.23 -1.38 -2.22
C THR A 140 25.44 -0.47 -2.02
N GLU A 141 25.57 0.60 -2.83
CA GLU A 141 26.63 1.61 -2.64
C GLU A 141 26.52 2.27 -1.27
N LEU A 142 25.33 2.76 -0.90
CA LEU A 142 25.10 3.43 0.37
C LEU A 142 25.28 2.50 1.58
N GLU A 143 24.93 1.23 1.44
CA GLU A 143 25.20 0.20 2.46
C GLU A 143 26.71 -0.03 2.63
N GLY A 144 27.47 0.01 1.53
CA GLY A 144 28.94 -0.02 1.54
C GLY A 144 29.54 1.19 2.25
N ASP A 145 29.18 2.40 1.82
CA ASP A 145 29.63 3.66 2.42
C ASP A 145 29.32 3.69 3.93
N LEU A 146 28.14 3.23 4.34
CA LEU A 146 27.75 3.15 5.74
C LEU A 146 28.62 2.17 6.54
N ALA A 147 29.01 1.05 5.95
CA ALA A 147 29.89 0.08 6.60
C ALA A 147 31.31 0.62 6.77
N GLU A 148 31.82 1.33 5.77
CA GLU A 148 33.12 2.02 5.82
C GLU A 148 33.11 3.10 6.90
N GLU A 149 32.09 3.97 6.92
CA GLU A 149 31.94 5.02 7.93
C GLU A 149 31.82 4.47 9.35
N LYS A 150 31.05 3.38 9.54
CA LYS A 150 30.99 2.70 10.85
C LYS A 150 32.35 2.21 11.31
N THR A 151 33.14 1.67 10.38
CA THR A 151 34.49 1.16 10.68
C THR A 151 35.45 2.32 11.00
N ALA A 152 35.41 3.40 10.23
CA ALA A 152 36.20 4.60 10.45
C ALA A 152 35.87 5.24 11.81
N ARG A 153 34.58 5.39 12.11
CA ARG A 153 34.09 5.89 13.40
C ARG A 153 34.59 5.02 14.55
N HIS A 154 34.51 3.70 14.43
CA HIS A 154 34.99 2.80 15.48
C HIS A 154 36.49 2.96 15.75
N LYS A 155 37.31 3.15 14.71
CA LYS A 155 38.75 3.45 14.86
C LYS A 155 38.99 4.77 15.59
N ILE A 156 38.27 5.83 15.19
CA ILE A 156 38.37 7.14 15.86
C ILE A 156 37.95 7.03 17.33
N GLU A 157 36.90 6.27 17.64
CA GLU A 157 36.48 6.02 19.03
C GLU A 157 37.58 5.30 19.83
N GLN A 158 38.23 4.29 19.26
CA GLN A 158 39.37 3.61 19.90
C GLN A 158 40.57 4.54 20.12
N GLU A 159 40.93 5.34 19.12
CA GLU A 159 42.02 6.31 19.21
C GLU A 159 41.73 7.37 20.28
N ARG A 160 40.50 7.90 20.30
CA ARG A 160 40.04 8.84 21.33
C ARG A 160 40.19 8.24 22.73
N ASP A 161 39.75 7.00 22.92
CA ASP A 161 39.79 6.33 24.23
C ASP A 161 41.24 6.06 24.66
N ALA A 162 42.12 5.68 23.73
CA ALA A 162 43.54 5.53 24.00
C ALA A 162 44.22 6.85 24.40
N VAL A 163 43.94 7.95 23.68
CA VAL A 163 44.46 9.28 24.01
C VAL A 163 43.88 9.78 25.34
N ALA A 164 42.60 9.53 25.63
CA ALA A 164 41.99 9.87 26.91
C ALA A 164 42.69 9.16 28.07
N GLN A 165 43.03 7.88 27.90
CA GLN A 165 43.79 7.13 28.90
C GLN A 165 45.20 7.70 29.09
N GLN A 166 45.93 7.96 28.00
CA GLN A 166 47.27 8.57 28.07
C GLN A 166 47.25 9.93 28.76
N LEU A 167 46.22 10.75 28.52
CA LEU A 167 46.07 12.03 29.20
C LEU A 167 45.79 11.86 30.70
N ALA A 168 45.01 10.86 31.10
CA ALA A 168 44.77 10.55 32.51
C ALA A 168 46.06 10.11 33.20
N ASP A 169 46.86 9.24 32.56
CA ASP A 169 48.15 8.77 33.08
C ASP A 169 49.13 9.96 33.25
N LEU A 170 49.27 10.81 32.23
CA LEU A 170 50.12 12.00 32.28
C LEU A 170 49.67 13.01 33.33
N GLN A 171 48.35 13.19 33.52
CA GLN A 171 47.82 14.06 34.57
C GLN A 171 48.19 13.54 35.95
N GLU A 172 48.15 12.22 36.14
CA GLU A 172 48.54 11.58 37.39
C GLU A 172 50.06 11.68 37.65
N GLU A 173 50.90 11.42 36.63
CA GLU A 173 52.35 11.63 36.72
C GLU A 173 52.68 13.08 37.07
N LEU A 174 52.01 14.04 36.43
CA LEU A 174 52.18 15.46 36.70
C LEU A 174 51.74 15.82 38.12
N ARG A 175 50.64 15.24 38.61
CA ARG A 175 50.18 15.39 40.00
C ARG A 175 51.22 14.87 41.00
N VAL A 176 51.79 13.70 40.74
CA VAL A 176 52.85 13.10 41.57
C VAL A 176 54.12 13.95 41.55
N ALA A 177 54.57 14.39 40.37
CA ALA A 177 55.75 15.24 40.23
C ALA A 177 55.57 16.60 40.94
N ARG A 178 54.38 17.22 40.85
CA ARG A 178 54.06 18.44 41.60
C ARG A 178 54.13 18.20 43.11
N ALA A 179 53.54 17.11 43.59
CA ALA A 179 53.61 16.76 45.01
C ALA A 179 55.05 16.55 45.49
N GLU A 180 55.90 15.95 44.67
CA GLU A 180 57.33 15.75 44.99
C GLU A 180 58.11 17.07 44.99
N ILE A 181 57.86 17.97 44.04
CA ILE A 181 58.44 19.32 44.04
C ILE A 181 58.02 20.07 45.31
N GLU A 182 56.74 20.02 45.69
CA GLU A 182 56.27 20.63 46.93
C GLU A 182 56.92 20.01 48.17
N ARG A 183 57.13 18.69 48.18
CA ARG A 183 57.81 17.97 49.26
C ARG A 183 59.27 18.44 49.40
N LEU A 184 60.02 18.46 48.30
CA LEU A 184 61.40 18.94 48.25
C LEU A 184 61.52 20.42 48.59
N GLY A 185 60.56 21.25 48.19
CA GLY A 185 60.49 22.67 48.55
C GLY A 185 60.15 22.93 50.02
N ARG A 186 59.54 21.95 50.72
CA ARG A 186 59.27 22.00 52.16
C ARG A 186 60.39 21.40 53.00
N GLU A 187 61.22 20.52 52.44
CA GLU A 187 62.48 20.15 53.08
C GLU A 187 63.35 21.41 53.14
N PRO A 188 63.68 21.94 54.34
CA PRO A 188 64.63 23.04 54.43
C PRO A 188 65.90 22.52 53.80
N ALA A 189 66.34 23.17 52.71
CA ALA A 189 67.54 22.77 51.99
C ALA A 189 68.60 22.49 53.05
N GLY A 190 69.20 21.29 53.05
CA GLY A 190 70.27 20.97 54.01
C GLY A 190 71.32 22.09 54.04
N PHE A 191 71.45 22.81 52.93
CA PHE A 191 72.16 24.06 52.76
C PHE A 191 71.66 25.25 53.61
N ASP A 192 70.36 25.54 53.68
CA ASP A 192 69.81 26.61 54.54
C ASP A 192 70.00 26.29 56.02
N ARG A 193 69.87 25.00 56.40
CA ARG A 193 70.18 24.54 57.75
C ARG A 193 71.68 24.62 58.05
N LEU A 194 72.55 24.26 57.09
CA LEU A 194 74.00 24.42 57.20
C LEU A 194 74.40 25.91 57.31
N LEU A 195 73.78 26.78 56.51
CA LEU A 195 74.01 28.23 56.55
C LEU A 195 73.52 28.83 57.87
N ALA A 196 72.41 28.34 58.42
CA ALA A 196 71.95 28.73 59.75
C ALA A 196 72.92 28.27 60.84
N GLU A 197 73.45 27.04 60.77
CA GLU A 197 74.45 26.54 61.71
C GLU A 197 75.81 27.25 61.58
N LEU A 198 76.25 27.58 60.36
CA LEU A 198 77.44 28.40 60.09
C LEU A 198 77.30 29.84 60.60
N ARG A 199 76.08 30.39 60.60
CA ARG A 199 75.76 31.72 61.15
C ARG A 199 75.57 31.71 62.67
N ASN A 200 75.43 30.54 63.30
CA ASN A 200 75.29 30.44 64.74
C ASN A 200 76.63 30.78 65.44
N PRO A 201 76.69 31.85 66.25
CA PRO A 201 77.93 32.29 66.90
C PRO A 201 78.51 31.25 67.87
N ALA A 202 77.69 30.35 68.41
CA ALA A 202 78.15 29.26 69.29
C ALA A 202 79.03 28.24 68.54
N ASN A 203 78.66 27.88 67.31
CA ASN A 203 79.36 26.86 66.52
C ASN A 203 80.54 27.44 65.73
N LYS A 204 80.60 28.77 65.60
CA LYS A 204 81.62 29.49 64.82
C LYS A 204 83.03 29.39 65.41
N ALA A 205 83.16 29.06 66.70
CA ALA A 205 84.45 28.81 67.35
C ALA A 205 84.97 27.41 66.98
N ASP A 206 84.13 26.39 67.11
CA ASP A 206 84.47 25.00 66.78
C ASP A 206 84.75 24.83 65.29
N ILE A 207 83.96 25.47 64.43
CA ILE A 207 84.20 25.45 62.98
C ILE A 207 85.53 26.13 62.63
N ARG A 208 85.89 27.23 63.31
CA ARG A 208 87.20 27.87 63.11
C ARG A 208 88.35 27.00 63.60
N ALA A 209 88.17 26.30 64.72
CA ALA A 209 89.17 25.39 65.25
C ALA A 209 89.44 24.25 64.27
N VAL A 210 88.39 23.63 63.73
CA VAL A 210 88.52 22.55 62.73
C VAL A 210 89.15 23.05 61.44
N VAL A 211 88.78 24.23 60.94
CA VAL A 211 89.40 24.82 59.73
C VAL A 211 90.87 25.19 59.98
N SER A 212 91.19 25.71 61.16
CA SER A 212 92.58 25.98 61.56
C SER A 212 93.41 24.70 61.70
N ASP A 213 92.83 23.60 62.19
CA ASP A 213 93.49 22.28 62.26
C ASP A 213 93.73 21.69 60.86
N ILE A 214 92.78 21.83 59.95
CA ILE A 214 92.94 21.40 58.55
C ILE A 214 94.03 22.24 57.86
N MET A 215 94.03 23.56 58.08
CA MET A 215 95.07 24.45 57.54
C MET A 215 96.44 24.11 58.12
N ALA A 216 96.54 23.83 59.42
CA ALA A 216 97.79 23.47 60.09
C ALA A 216 98.34 22.10 59.63
N THR A 217 97.47 21.13 59.37
CA THR A 217 97.85 19.80 58.86
C THR A 217 98.15 19.79 57.35
N SER A 218 97.74 20.84 56.62
CA SER A 218 97.99 21.00 55.19
C SER A 218 99.23 21.85 54.84
N SER A 219 99.94 22.39 55.83
CA SER A 219 101.18 23.15 55.60
C SER A 219 102.38 22.20 55.44
N PRO A 220 103.07 22.19 54.28
CA PRO A 220 104.24 21.34 54.06
C PRO A 220 105.45 21.88 54.83
N GLU A 221 106.15 20.98 55.53
CA GLU A 221 107.39 21.24 56.26
C GLU A 221 108.52 21.63 55.26
N PRO A 222 109.24 22.75 55.44
CA PRO A 222 110.34 23.13 54.55
C PRO A 222 111.59 22.33 54.92
N ALA A 223 111.98 21.37 54.08
CA ALA A 223 113.25 20.66 54.19
C ALA A 223 114.41 21.56 53.76
N ALA A 224 115.39 21.71 54.66
CA ALA A 224 116.69 22.33 54.46
C ALA A 224 117.61 21.49 53.56
#